data_AF-A0A1T4ZHD0-F1
#
_entry.id   AF-A0A1T4ZHD0-F1
#
_cell.length_a   1.000
_cell.length_b   1.000
_cell.length_c   1.000
_cell.angle_alpha   90.00
_cell.angle_beta   90.00
_cell.angle_gamma   90.00
#
_symmetry.space_group_name_H-M   'P 1'
#
loop_
_entity.id
_entity.type
_entity.pdbx_description
1 polymer ?
#
loop_
_entity_poly.entity_id
_entity_poly.type
_entity_poly.pdbx_seq_one_letter_code
_entity_poly.pdbx_strand_id
1 'polypeptide(L)'
;MNPPFSTSKVRGIDLDMIQRAYHLFLASSGRLVSVVSNSMNIKNDERSQTFRGFLKQTKANVIKLPLEIFWGTLRPVTVETYLIVIDKASEF
;
A
#
# COMPACT_ATOMS: atom_id res chain seq x y z
N MET A 1 6.76 5.84 -2.42
CA MET A 1 6.38 6.44 -1.12
C MET A 1 6.38 5.37 -0.04
N ASN A 2 6.57 5.75 1.22
CA ASN A 2 6.44 4.86 2.37
C ASN A 2 5.51 5.53 3.39
N PRO A 3 4.18 5.37 3.25
CA PRO A 3 3.22 5.99 4.18
C PRO A 3 3.38 5.40 5.59
N PRO A 4 2.94 6.12 6.63
CA PRO A 4 2.87 5.57 7.98
C PRO A 4 2.05 4.28 7.98
N PHE A 5 2.58 3.22 8.59
CA PHE A 5 1.86 1.96 8.69
C PHE A 5 0.68 2.05 9.66
N SER A 6 -0.32 1.20 9.40
CA SER A 6 -1.43 0.99 10.31
C SER A 6 -0.94 0.63 11.72
N THR A 7 -1.60 1.19 12.73
CA THR A 7 -1.36 0.91 14.15
C THR A 7 -2.63 0.37 14.81
N SER A 8 -2.53 -0.07 16.07
CA SER A 8 -3.70 -0.48 16.85
C SER A 8 -4.74 0.64 17.02
N LYS A 9 -4.30 1.90 16.99
CA LYS A 9 -5.16 3.09 17.14
C LYS A 9 -5.68 3.63 15.82
N VAL A 10 -4.91 3.47 14.73
CA VAL A 10 -5.23 4.02 13.41
C VAL A 10 -5.03 2.92 12.37
N ARG A 11 -6.13 2.31 11.93
CA ARG A 11 -6.12 1.21 10.95
C ARG A 11 -6.39 1.75 9.54
N GLY A 12 -5.73 1.17 8.54
CA GLY A 12 -5.95 1.43 7.12
C GLY A 12 -5.34 2.72 6.57
N ILE A 13 -4.60 3.50 7.37
CA ILE A 13 -4.07 4.80 6.92
C ILE A 13 -3.09 4.66 5.75
N ASP A 14 -2.29 3.60 5.73
CA ASP A 14 -1.41 3.28 4.61
C ASP A 14 -2.21 2.96 3.34
N LEU A 15 -3.31 2.22 3.47
CA LEU A 15 -4.22 1.89 2.35
C LEU A 15 -4.84 3.17 1.76
N ASP A 16 -5.40 4.00 2.62
CA ASP A 16 -6.08 5.24 2.27
C ASP A 16 -5.11 6.21 1.56
N MET A 17 -3.88 6.35 2.08
CA MET A 17 -2.86 7.22 1.48
C MET A 17 -2.40 6.73 0.11
N ILE A 18 -2.26 5.42 -0.09
CA ILE A 18 -1.86 4.85 -1.39
C ILE A 18 -2.96 5.09 -2.42
N GLN A 19 -4.23 4.82 -2.09
CA GLN A 19 -5.34 5.07 -3.01
C GLN A 19 -5.46 6.56 -3.33
N ARG A 20 -5.35 7.43 -2.32
CA ARG A 20 -5.39 8.88 -2.52
C ARG A 20 -4.24 9.37 -3.40
N ALA A 21 -3.02 8.85 -3.21
CA ALA A 21 -1.86 9.13 -4.05
C ALA A 21 -2.12 8.78 -5.53
N TYR A 22 -2.64 7.58 -5.77
CA TYR A 22 -2.97 7.10 -7.13
C TYR A 22 -4.06 7.95 -7.80
N HIS A 23 -5.14 8.28 -7.09
CA HIS A 23 -6.27 8.97 -7.68
C HIS A 23 -6.02 10.47 -7.88
N LEU A 24 -5.47 11.15 -6.87
CA LEU A 24 -5.42 12.61 -6.86
C LEU A 24 -4.12 13.20 -7.40
N PHE A 25 -3.01 12.48 -7.31
CA PHE A 25 -1.68 13.05 -7.53
C PHE A 25 -0.88 12.36 -8.63
N LEU A 26 -1.18 11.09 -8.94
CA LEU A 26 -0.48 10.39 -10.00
C LEU A 26 -1.02 10.84 -11.36
N ALA A 27 -0.15 11.43 -12.18
CA ALA A 27 -0.46 11.79 -13.55
C ALA A 27 -0.79 10.55 -14.40
N SER A 28 -1.51 10.75 -15.50
CA SER A 28 -1.75 9.72 -16.52
C SER A 28 -0.44 9.13 -17.01
N SER A 29 -0.42 7.81 -17.25
CA SER A 29 0.81 7.05 -17.57
C SER A 29 1.89 7.06 -16.48
N GLY A 30 1.60 7.60 -15.29
CA GLY A 30 2.53 7.63 -14.16
C GLY A 30 2.62 6.28 -13.45
N ARG A 31 3.74 6.05 -12.75
CA ARG A 31 3.98 4.88 -11.91
C ARG A 31 3.99 5.24 -10.43
N LEU A 32 3.16 4.56 -9.65
CA LEU A 32 3.21 4.60 -8.18
C LEU A 32 3.96 3.37 -7.66
N VAL A 33 5.02 3.63 -6.89
CA VAL A 33 5.70 2.62 -6.09
C VAL A 33 5.49 2.96 -4.63
N SER A 34 4.91 2.06 -3.84
CA SER A 34 4.65 2.28 -2.42
C SER A 34 4.91 1.05 -1.57
N VAL A 35 5.26 1.27 -0.30
CA VAL A 35 5.23 0.20 0.72
C VAL A 35 3.88 0.22 1.43
N VAL A 36 3.36 -0.95 1.77
CA VAL A 36 2.15 -1.13 2.58
C VAL A 36 2.41 -2.18 3.65
N SER A 37 1.80 -2.03 4.83
CA SER A 37 1.88 -3.06 5.87
C SER A 37 0.93 -4.23 5.58
N ASN A 38 0.99 -5.27 6.41
CA ASN A 38 0.04 -6.39 6.37
C ASN A 38 -1.43 -6.00 6.62
N SER A 39 -1.71 -4.71 6.89
CA SER A 39 -3.07 -4.19 7.04
C SER A 39 -3.97 -4.57 5.88
N MET A 40 -3.46 -4.61 4.64
CA MET A 40 -4.23 -5.00 3.46
C MET A 40 -4.77 -6.45 3.49
N ASN A 41 -4.25 -7.31 4.36
CA ASN A 41 -4.59 -8.74 4.43
C ASN A 41 -5.53 -9.08 5.59
N ILE A 42 -6.02 -8.09 6.35
CA ILE A 42 -6.96 -8.34 7.44
C ILE A 42 -8.26 -8.92 6.87
N LYS A 43 -8.65 -10.08 7.40
CA LYS A 43 -9.91 -10.75 7.06
C LYS A 43 -11.07 -10.00 7.73
N ASN A 44 -12.20 -9.88 7.03
CA ASN A 44 -13.42 -9.20 7.47
C ASN A 44 -13.26 -7.69 7.74
N ASP A 45 -12.21 -7.05 7.24
CA ASP A 45 -12.05 -5.60 7.26
C ASP A 45 -12.43 -5.01 5.89
N GLU A 46 -13.39 -4.09 5.87
CA GLU A 46 -13.96 -3.51 4.65
C GLU A 46 -12.92 -2.69 3.86
N ARG A 47 -12.06 -1.93 4.56
CA ARG A 47 -10.99 -1.14 3.92
C ARG A 47 -9.99 -2.06 3.24
N SER A 48 -9.60 -3.13 3.92
CA SER A 48 -8.69 -4.14 3.38
C SER A 48 -9.29 -4.84 2.16
N GLN A 49 -10.59 -5.17 2.19
CA GLN A 49 -11.30 -5.74 1.03
C GLN A 49 -11.32 -4.79 -0.16
N THR A 50 -11.70 -3.53 0.08
CA THR A 50 -11.73 -2.47 -0.94
C THR A 50 -10.36 -2.25 -1.54
N PHE A 51 -9.31 -2.18 -0.72
CA PHE A 51 -7.94 -2.00 -1.18
C PHE A 51 -7.47 -3.18 -2.04
N ARG A 52 -7.76 -4.43 -1.65
CA ARG A 52 -7.47 -5.59 -2.49
C ARG A 52 -8.21 -5.54 -3.83
N GLY A 53 -9.46 -5.07 -3.84
CA GLY A 53 -10.21 -4.79 -5.06
C GLY A 53 -9.51 -3.77 -5.96
N PHE A 54 -9.04 -2.66 -5.37
CA PHE A 54 -8.26 -1.64 -6.06
C PHE A 54 -6.96 -2.19 -6.66
N LEU A 55 -6.19 -2.98 -5.93
CA LEU A 55 -4.97 -3.63 -6.44
C LEU A 55 -5.27 -4.54 -7.63
N LYS A 56 -6.35 -5.32 -7.55
CA LYS A 56 -6.79 -6.20 -8.65
C LYS A 56 -7.22 -5.39 -9.87
N GLN A 57 -8.01 -4.34 -9.68
CA GLN A 57 -8.48 -3.47 -10.76
C GLN A 57 -7.32 -2.80 -11.51
N THR A 58 -6.31 -2.34 -10.78
CA THR A 58 -5.14 -1.65 -11.33
C THR A 58 -4.04 -2.60 -11.81
N LYS A 59 -4.25 -3.92 -11.71
CA LYS A 59 -3.25 -4.95 -12.03
C LYS A 59 -1.92 -4.69 -11.32
N ALA A 60 -1.99 -4.22 -10.08
CA ALA A 60 -0.81 -3.90 -9.28
C ALA A 60 0.09 -5.13 -9.09
N ASN A 61 1.40 -4.92 -9.18
CA ASN A 61 2.37 -5.91 -8.77
C ASN A 61 2.61 -5.79 -7.26
N VAL A 62 2.47 -6.89 -6.54
CA VAL A 62 2.56 -6.95 -5.08
C VAL A 62 3.69 -7.91 -4.70
N ILE A 63 4.75 -7.37 -4.12
CA ILE A 63 5.95 -8.14 -3.76
C ILE A 63 6.08 -8.15 -2.25
N LYS A 64 6.10 -9.34 -1.64
CA LYS A 64 6.36 -9.47 -0.21
C LYS A 64 7.81 -9.10 0.09
N LEU A 65 8.03 -8.21 1.05
CA LEU A 65 9.37 -7.82 1.49
C LEU A 65 9.86 -8.73 2.63
N PRO A 66 11.19 -8.86 2.82
CA PRO A 66 11.74 -9.51 4.01
C PRO A 66 11.22 -8.87 5.29
N LEU A 67 10.96 -9.69 6.31
CA LEU A 67 10.35 -9.24 7.57
C LEU A 67 11.23 -8.23 8.30
N GLU A 68 12.53 -8.42 8.21
CA GLU A 68 13.57 -7.70 8.95
C GLU A 68 13.95 -6.35 8.32
N ILE A 69 13.40 -6.04 7.13
CA ILE A 69 13.85 -4.90 6.31
C ILE A 69 13.75 -3.55 7.03
N PHE A 70 12.84 -3.41 8.00
CA PHE A 70 12.65 -2.19 8.78
C PHE A 70 13.18 -2.25 10.23
N TRP A 71 13.78 -3.35 10.67
CA TRP A 71 14.18 -3.53 12.08
C TRP A 71 15.35 -2.63 12.50
N GLY A 72 16.26 -2.30 11.57
CA GLY A 72 17.40 -1.42 11.82
C GLY A 72 17.10 0.08 11.72
N THR A 73 15.84 0.48 11.54
CA THR A 73 15.47 1.89 11.40
C THR A 73 15.34 2.59 12.75
N LEU A 74 15.33 3.93 12.76
CA LEU A 74 15.10 4.73 13.97
C LEU A 74 13.76 4.42 14.68
N ARG A 75 12.78 3.89 13.93
CA ARG A 75 11.49 3.42 14.45
C ARG A 75 11.24 2.01 13.93
N PRO A 76 11.82 0.99 14.59
CA PRO A 76 11.72 -0.38 14.15
C PRO A 76 10.27 -0.82 14.04
N VAL A 77 9.95 -1.55 12.97
CA VAL A 77 8.63 -2.15 12.79
C VAL A 77 8.79 -3.63 12.47
N THR A 78 8.09 -4.47 13.22
CA THR A 78 8.14 -5.94 13.11
C THR A 78 6.94 -6.53 12.36
N VAL A 79 6.26 -5.72 11.55
CA VAL A 79 5.10 -6.16 10.77
C VAL A 79 5.55 -6.61 9.39
N GLU A 80 4.84 -7.58 8.81
CA GLU A 80 5.04 -7.92 7.40
C GLU A 80 4.69 -6.70 6.53
N THR A 81 5.48 -6.50 5.47
CA THR A 81 5.31 -5.39 4.53
C THR A 81 5.42 -5.87 3.10
N TYR A 82 4.85 -5.10 2.19
CA TYR A 82 4.78 -5.41 0.78
C TYR A 82 5.12 -4.16 -0.03
N LEU A 83 5.85 -4.37 -1.13
CA LEU A 83 6.04 -3.36 -2.16
C LEU A 83 4.92 -3.49 -3.20
N ILE A 84 4.22 -2.39 -3.41
CA ILE A 84 3.15 -2.23 -4.39
C ILE A 84 3.70 -1.40 -5.55
N VAL A 85 3.57 -1.90 -6.77
CA VAL A 85 3.88 -1.16 -8.00
C VAL A 85 2.62 -1.09 -8.85
N ILE A 86 2.19 0.13 -9.20
CA ILE A 86 0.99 0.39 -9.98
C ILE A 86 1.33 1.32 -11.14
N ASP A 87 1.01 0.91 -12.34
CA ASP A 87 1.07 1.76 -13.54
C ASP A 87 -0.33 2.31 -13.82
N LYS A 88 -0.48 3.65 -13.81
CA LYS A 88 -1.74 4.31 -14.14
C LYS A 88 -1.88 4.34 -15.66
N ALA A 89 -3.04 3.90 -16.15
CA ALA A 89 -3.34 3.94 -17.57
C ALA A 89 -3.30 5.39 -18.11
N SER A 90 -3.00 5.56 -19.40
CA SER A 90 -3.21 6.85 -20.06
C SER A 90 -4.71 7.12 -20.14
N GLU A 91 -5.12 8.34 -19.80
CA GLU A 91 -6.41 8.85 -20.24
C GLU A 91 -6.28 9.14 -21.74
N PHE A 92 -7.14 8.53 -22.56
CA PHE A 92 -7.18 8.73 -24.01
C PHE A 92 -7.87 10.04 -24.37
#